data_AF-A0A3E4TVX9-F1
#
_entry.id   AF-A0A3E4TVX9-F1
#
_cell.length_a   1.000
_cell.length_b   1.000
_cell.length_c   1.000
_cell.angle_alpha   90.00
_cell.angle_beta   90.00
_cell.angle_gamma   90.00
#
_symmetry.space_group_name_H-M   'P 1'
#
loop_
_entity.id
_entity.type
_entity.pdbx_description
1 polymer ?
#
loop_
_entity_poly.entity_id
_entity_poly.type
_entity_poly.pdbx_seq_one_letter_code
_entity_poly.pdbx_strand_id
1 'polypeptide(L)'
;MHDYISIRVSEYFLELYGEKVNELNELLETSGVNFSIEPKSNDLYLSIKYDKDKIRNQQTRNAGRRKNYKVNEKGYTYGEVKQLLKEHTAEEVSIMLGMSRRTLYRHLKEYEDPTSYHIDSDKFY
;
A
#
# COMPACT_ATOMS: atom_id res chain seq x y z
N MET A 1 -15.59 6.13 -15.42
CA MET A 1 -17.05 6.36 -15.38
C MET A 1 -17.42 6.49 -13.92
N HIS A 2 -18.09 7.57 -13.50
CA HIS A 2 -18.45 7.75 -12.09
C HIS A 2 -19.75 7.01 -11.82
N ASP A 3 -19.71 6.08 -10.88
CA ASP A 3 -20.91 5.47 -10.35
C ASP A 3 -21.40 6.28 -9.14
N TYR A 4 -22.69 6.16 -8.85
CA TYR A 4 -23.29 6.87 -7.73
C TYR A 4 -24.25 5.98 -6.94
N ILE A 5 -24.32 6.25 -5.64
CA ILE A 5 -25.30 5.70 -4.71
C ILE A 5 -26.09 6.90 -4.17
N SER A 6 -27.41 6.77 -4.07
CA SER A 6 -28.26 7.81 -3.50
C SER A 6 -29.08 7.24 -2.35
N ILE A 7 -29.04 7.91 -1.21
CA ILE A 7 -29.69 7.48 0.03
C ILE A 7 -30.60 8.61 0.48
N ARG A 8 -31.90 8.33 0.64
CA ARG A 8 -32.85 9.31 1.18
C ARG A 8 -32.49 9.60 2.64
N VAL A 9 -32.44 10.88 3.00
CA VAL A 9 -32.15 11.36 4.35
C VAL A 9 -33.27 12.29 4.83
N SER A 10 -33.40 12.43 6.15
CA SER A 10 -34.35 13.37 6.73
C SER A 10 -33.94 14.82 6.47
N GLU A 11 -34.90 15.74 6.49
CA GLU A 11 -34.64 17.18 6.34
C GLU A 11 -33.63 17.72 7.37
N TYR A 12 -33.66 17.23 8.62
CA TYR A 12 -32.69 17.58 9.67
C TYR A 12 -31.25 17.12 9.40
N PHE A 13 -31.02 16.26 8.41
CA PHE A 13 -29.69 15.72 8.14
C PHE A 13 -28.73 16.80 7.66
N LEU A 14 -29.22 17.74 6.84
CA LEU A 14 -28.40 18.85 6.35
C LEU A 14 -27.93 19.75 7.50
N GLU A 15 -28.83 20.08 8.42
CA GLU A 15 -28.53 20.95 9.57
C GLU A 15 -27.56 20.27 10.55
N LEU A 16 -27.72 18.97 10.81
CA LEU A 16 -26.92 18.25 11.79
C LEU A 16 -25.56 17.79 11.25
N TYR A 17 -25.48 17.51 9.94
CA TYR A 17 -24.34 16.80 9.35
C TYR A 17 -23.76 17.46 8.11
N GLY A 18 -24.28 18.59 7.62
CA GLY A 18 -23.77 19.27 6.44
C GLY A 18 -22.27 19.60 6.53
N GLU A 19 -21.81 20.14 7.67
CA GLU A 19 -20.38 20.39 7.91
C GLU A 19 -19.57 19.10 7.91
N LYS A 20 -20.08 18.03 8.54
CA LYS A 20 -19.40 16.73 8.57
C LYS A 20 -19.29 16.08 7.18
N VAL A 21 -20.25 16.33 6.30
CA VAL A 21 -20.16 15.88 4.89
C VAL A 21 -19.02 16.60 4.18
N ASN A 22 -18.81 17.89 4.45
CA ASN A 22 -17.67 18.64 3.89
C ASN A 22 -16.34 18.14 4.47
N GLU A 23 -16.23 17.95 5.78
CA GLU A 23 -15.03 17.36 6.40
C GLU A 23 -14.72 15.98 5.80
N LEU A 24 -15.75 15.16 5.59
CA LEU A 24 -15.60 13.84 4.98
C LEU A 24 -15.11 13.92 3.53
N ASN A 25 -15.56 14.92 2.77
CA ASN A 25 -15.08 15.17 1.42
C ASN A 25 -13.61 15.57 1.39
N GLU A 26 -13.16 16.44 2.31
CA GLU A 26 -11.75 16.81 2.42
C GLU A 26 -10.88 15.59 2.74
N LEU A 27 -11.32 14.75 3.68
CA LEU A 27 -10.61 13.52 4.04
C LEU A 27 -10.54 12.51 2.89
N LEU A 28 -11.53 12.49 2.00
CA LEU A 28 -11.67 11.49 0.94
C LEU A 28 -11.41 12.02 -0.48
N GLU A 29 -10.94 13.26 -0.62
CA GLU A 29 -10.62 13.89 -1.91
C GLU A 29 -9.65 13.01 -2.73
N THR A 30 -8.65 12.46 -2.06
CA THR A 30 -7.65 11.62 -2.70
C THR A 30 -8.14 10.23 -3.02
N SER A 31 -9.18 9.70 -2.36
CA SER A 31 -9.69 8.34 -2.55
C SER A 31 -10.64 8.19 -3.74
N GLY A 32 -11.07 9.30 -4.34
CA GLY A 32 -11.98 9.26 -5.49
C GLY A 32 -13.43 9.03 -5.10
N VAL A 33 -13.80 9.38 -3.86
CA VAL A 33 -15.16 9.37 -3.34
C VAL A 33 -15.57 10.81 -3.02
N ASN A 34 -16.79 11.19 -3.36
CA ASN A 34 -17.35 12.50 -3.08
C ASN A 34 -18.81 12.35 -2.63
N PHE A 35 -19.17 13.08 -1.59
CA PHE A 35 -20.48 13.14 -0.98
C PHE A 35 -21.14 14.48 -1.31
N SER A 36 -22.36 14.45 -1.82
CA SER A 36 -23.19 15.64 -2.00
C SER A 36 -24.56 15.43 -1.37
N ILE A 37 -25.10 16.47 -0.74
CA ILE A 37 -26.48 16.49 -0.30
C ILE A 37 -27.29 17.18 -1.40
N GLU A 38 -28.18 16.45 -2.04
CA GLU A 38 -28.95 16.92 -3.20
C GLU A 38 -30.45 16.88 -2.87
N PRO A 39 -31.17 18.02 -2.89
CA PRO A 39 -32.61 18.02 -2.80
C PRO A 39 -33.21 17.49 -4.11
N LYS A 40 -34.18 16.57 -4.01
CA LYS A 40 -34.88 16.00 -5.17
C LYS A 40 -36.38 15.97 -4.90
N SER A 41 -37.11 16.78 -5.65
CA SER A 41 -38.55 17.04 -5.43
C SER A 41 -38.77 17.61 -4.02
N ASN A 42 -39.29 16.81 -3.08
CA ASN A 42 -39.55 17.21 -1.68
C ASN A 42 -38.67 16.44 -0.68
N ASP A 43 -37.74 15.64 -1.18
CA ASP A 43 -36.91 14.77 -0.35
C ASP A 43 -35.44 15.19 -0.43
N LEU A 44 -34.72 14.98 0.67
CA LEU A 44 -33.29 15.21 0.74
C LEU A 44 -32.56 13.88 0.49
N TYR A 45 -31.50 13.90 -0.31
CA TYR A 45 -30.69 12.71 -0.59
C TYR A 45 -29.22 12.98 -0.32
N LEU A 46 -28.54 12.01 0.30
CA LEU A 46 -27.09 11.91 0.30
C LEU A 46 -26.67 11.10 -0.94
N SER A 47 -25.95 11.76 -1.84
CA SER A 47 -25.38 11.20 -3.05
C SER A 47 -23.90 10.91 -2.82
N ILE A 48 -23.47 9.69 -3.10
CA ILE A 48 -22.09 9.23 -2.98
C ILE A 48 -21.61 8.90 -4.38
N LYS A 49 -20.77 9.76 -4.95
CA LYS A 49 -20.14 9.56 -6.25
C LYS A 49 -18.77 8.94 -6.04
N TYR A 50 -18.43 7.92 -6.81
CA TYR A 50 -17.14 7.26 -6.67
C TYR A 50 -16.53 6.83 -8.00
N ASP A 51 -15.21 6.94 -8.08
CA ASP A 51 -14.39 6.46 -9.19
C ASP A 51 -13.87 5.05 -8.86
N LYS A 52 -14.49 4.05 -9.49
CA LYS A 52 -14.12 2.64 -9.33
C LYS A 52 -12.66 2.36 -9.68
N ASP A 53 -12.13 3.00 -10.72
CA ASP A 53 -10.77 2.75 -11.18
C ASP A 53 -9.75 3.36 -10.23
N LYS A 54 -10.02 4.57 -9.71
CA LYS A 54 -9.17 5.22 -8.71
C LYS A 54 -9.12 4.42 -7.41
N ILE A 55 -10.27 3.93 -6.93
CA ILE A 55 -10.35 3.06 -5.73
C ILE A 55 -9.59 1.75 -5.97
N ARG A 56 -9.82 1.08 -7.11
CA ARG A 56 -9.14 -0.17 -7.45
C ARG A 56 -7.62 0.02 -7.48
N ASN A 57 -7.15 1.07 -8.15
CA ASN A 57 -5.73 1.36 -8.25
C ASN A 57 -5.09 1.59 -6.88
N GLN A 58 -5.80 2.26 -5.95
CA GLN A 58 -5.32 2.47 -4.58
C GLN A 58 -5.25 1.16 -3.78
N GLN A 59 -6.24 0.28 -3.91
CA GLN A 59 -6.21 -1.04 -3.28
C GLN A 59 -5.05 -1.90 -3.84
N THR A 60 -4.75 -1.79 -5.14
CA THR A 60 -3.68 -2.58 -5.78
C THR A 60 -2.28 -1.98 -5.66
N ARG A 61 -2.12 -0.81 -5.03
CA ARG A 61 -0.80 -0.13 -4.91
C ARG A 61 0.25 -0.94 -4.15
N ASN A 62 -0.12 -2.05 -3.50
CA ASN A 62 0.79 -2.93 -2.73
C ASN A 62 1.69 -2.15 -1.74
N ALA A 63 1.27 -0.96 -1.31
CA ALA A 63 2.01 -0.13 -0.38
C ALA A 63 2.12 -0.86 0.97
N GLY A 64 3.34 -1.04 1.47
CA GLY A 64 3.58 -1.80 2.69
C GLY A 64 3.49 -3.33 2.56
N ARG A 65 3.24 -3.87 1.35
CA ARG A 65 3.28 -5.33 1.17
C ARG A 65 4.72 -5.82 1.35
N ARG A 66 4.95 -6.60 2.41
CA ARG A 66 6.23 -7.30 2.60
C ARG A 66 6.44 -8.22 1.41
N LYS A 67 7.59 -8.08 0.74
CA LYS A 67 7.98 -8.96 -0.34
C LYS A 67 8.41 -10.29 0.28
N ASN A 68 7.78 -11.38 -0.13
CA ASN A 68 8.22 -12.71 0.26
C ASN A 68 9.34 -13.13 -0.69
N TYR A 69 10.59 -12.90 -0.27
CA TYR A 69 11.76 -13.43 -0.97
C TYR A 69 11.95 -14.90 -0.63
N LYS A 70 12.49 -15.69 -1.57
CA LYS A 70 12.83 -17.11 -1.33
C LYS A 70 13.90 -17.27 -0.25
N VAL A 71 14.68 -16.22 -0.01
CA VAL A 71 15.59 -16.08 1.13
C VAL A 71 14.91 -16.32 2.47
N ASN A 72 13.67 -15.83 2.64
CA ASN A 72 12.93 -15.95 3.90
C ASN A 72 12.48 -17.39 4.17
N GLU A 73 12.30 -18.20 3.12
CA GLU A 73 11.90 -19.60 3.22
C GLU A 73 13.10 -20.52 3.47
N LYS A 74 14.25 -20.24 2.84
CA LYS A 74 15.47 -21.04 2.97
C LYS A 74 16.34 -20.67 4.17
N GLY A 75 16.18 -19.46 4.71
CA GLY A 75 16.89 -19.02 5.90
C GLY A 75 18.40 -18.80 5.68
N TYR A 76 18.80 -18.36 4.48
CA TYR A 76 20.20 -18.08 4.16
C TYR A 76 20.82 -17.08 5.13
N THR A 77 22.09 -17.26 5.46
CA THR A 77 22.84 -16.27 6.25
C THR A 77 23.58 -15.25 5.38
N TYR A 78 23.98 -14.11 5.96
CA TYR A 78 24.81 -13.13 5.25
C TYR A 78 26.12 -13.75 4.73
N GLY A 79 26.77 -14.60 5.55
CA GLY A 79 27.98 -15.32 5.16
C GLY A 79 27.78 -16.25 3.96
N GLU A 80 26.68 -17.00 3.94
CA GLU A 80 26.33 -17.89 2.83
C GLU A 80 26.07 -17.13 1.53
N VAL A 81 25.35 -15.99 1.61
CA VAL A 81 25.11 -15.14 0.43
C VAL A 81 26.42 -14.56 -0.11
N LYS A 82 27.36 -14.19 0.78
CA LYS A 82 28.69 -13.69 0.37
C LYS A 82 29.52 -14.79 -0.30
N GLN A 83 29.38 -16.04 0.14
CA GLN A 83 30.03 -17.19 -0.49
C GLN A 83 29.43 -17.48 -1.87
N LEU A 84 28.09 -17.46 -2.00
CA LEU A 84 27.40 -17.63 -3.29
C LEU A 84 27.84 -16.57 -4.32
N LEU A 85 28.10 -15.33 -3.89
CA LEU A 85 28.62 -14.28 -4.78
C LEU A 85 30.07 -14.47 -5.23
N LYS A 86 30.84 -15.36 -4.59
CA LYS A 86 32.17 -15.76 -5.07
C LYS A 86 32.10 -16.88 -6.10
N GLU A 87 31.09 -17.75 -5.97
CA GLU A 87 30.91 -18.95 -6.79
C GLU A 87 30.03 -18.70 -8.03
N HIS A 88 29.09 -17.76 -7.93
CA HIS A 88 28.10 -17.45 -8.96
C HIS A 88 28.04 -15.96 -9.27
N THR A 89 27.45 -15.62 -10.41
CA THR A 89 27.21 -14.22 -10.77
C THR A 89 26.12 -13.60 -9.91
N ALA A 90 26.17 -12.28 -9.70
CA ALA A 90 25.14 -11.57 -8.94
C ALA A 90 23.73 -11.73 -9.52
N GLU A 91 23.60 -11.95 -10.83
CA GLU A 91 22.33 -12.22 -11.49
C GLU A 91 21.76 -13.56 -11.03
N GLU A 92 22.55 -14.63 -11.11
CA GLU A 92 22.16 -15.99 -10.68
C GLU A 92 21.81 -16.02 -9.18
N VAL A 93 22.62 -15.38 -8.34
CA VAL A 93 22.35 -15.27 -6.90
C VAL A 93 21.04 -14.51 -6.67
N SER A 94 20.79 -13.39 -7.36
CA SER A 94 19.54 -12.65 -7.19
C SER A 94 18.30 -13.46 -7.58
N ILE A 95 18.39 -14.28 -8.63
CA ILE A 95 17.32 -15.20 -9.06
C ILE A 95 17.10 -16.29 -8.01
N MET A 96 18.17 -16.89 -7.48
CA MET A 96 18.10 -17.92 -6.44
C MET A 96 17.42 -17.41 -5.16
N LEU A 97 17.74 -16.18 -4.77
CA LEU A 97 17.19 -15.53 -3.58
C LEU A 97 15.81 -14.91 -3.82
N GLY A 98 15.38 -14.82 -5.09
CA GLY A 98 14.07 -14.29 -5.49
C GLY A 98 13.95 -12.78 -5.38
N MET A 99 15.07 -12.03 -5.43
CA MET A 99 15.10 -10.58 -5.31
C MET A 99 15.84 -9.93 -6.50
N SER A 100 15.72 -8.61 -6.67
CA SER A 100 16.48 -7.92 -7.71
C SER A 100 17.96 -7.77 -7.30
N ARG A 101 18.88 -7.71 -8.27
CA ARG A 101 20.31 -7.41 -8.00
C ARG A 101 20.50 -6.15 -7.15
N ARG A 102 19.73 -5.10 -7.42
CA ARG A 102 19.78 -3.85 -6.64
C ARG A 102 19.39 -4.09 -5.18
N THR A 103 18.37 -4.91 -4.95
CA THR A 103 17.90 -5.27 -3.61
C THR A 103 18.95 -6.10 -2.88
N LEU A 104 19.54 -7.10 -3.55
CA LEU A 104 20.64 -7.91 -3.02
C LEU A 104 21.79 -7.04 -2.50
N TYR A 105 22.32 -6.14 -3.33
CA TYR A 105 23.41 -5.25 -2.90
C TYR A 105 23.01 -4.27 -1.81
N ARG A 106 21.75 -3.79 -1.81
CA ARG A 106 21.26 -2.93 -0.74
C ARG A 106 21.27 -3.67 0.60
N HIS A 107 20.73 -4.89 0.64
CA HIS A 107 20.74 -5.71 1.86
C HIS A 107 22.17 -5.99 2.30
N LEU A 108 23.06 -6.41 1.40
CA LEU A 108 24.47 -6.64 1.74
C LEU A 108 25.13 -5.40 2.36
N LYS A 109 24.85 -4.21 1.84
CA LYS A 109 25.34 -2.95 2.39
C LYS A 109 24.75 -2.66 3.78
N GLU A 110 23.48 -2.96 3.99
CA GLU A 110 22.82 -2.82 5.29
C GLU A 110 23.49 -3.74 6.33
N TYR A 111 23.90 -4.97 5.99
CA TYR A 111 24.66 -5.84 6.91
C TYR A 111 26.09 -5.39 7.17
N GLU A 112 26.71 -4.62 6.27
CA GLU A 112 28.06 -4.06 6.46
C GLU A 112 28.05 -2.77 7.29
N ASP A 113 26.88 -2.15 7.50
CA ASP A 113 26.76 -0.91 8.26
C ASP A 113 26.68 -1.20 9.77
N PRO A 114 27.68 -0.80 10.58
CA PRO A 114 27.71 -1.07 12.02
C PRO A 114 26.61 -0.32 12.80
N THR A 115 25.92 0.66 12.18
CA THR A 115 24.79 1.36 12.80
C THR A 115 23.44 0.70 12.55
N SER A 116 23.40 -0.33 11.70
CA SER A 116 22.19 -1.09 11.43
C SER A 116 21.95 -2.12 12.54
N TYR A 117 20.78 -2.05 13.18
CA TYR A 117 20.37 -3.02 14.19
C TYR A 117 19.84 -4.28 13.49
N HIS A 118 20.68 -5.30 13.35
CA HIS A 118 20.24 -6.65 12.99
C HIS A 118 19.94 -7.42 14.28
N ILE A 119 18.68 -7.80 14.49
CA ILE A 119 18.23 -8.56 15.67
C ILE A 119 18.81 -9.97 15.59
N ASP A 120 19.99 -10.20 16.17
CA ASP A 120 20.62 -11.49 16.58
C ASP A 120 20.47 -12.74 15.68
N SER A 121 20.02 -12.59 14.45
CA SER A 121 19.91 -13.65 13.47
C SER A 121 20.76 -13.24 12.29
N ASP A 122 21.86 -13.96 12.08
CA ASP A 122 22.70 -13.91 10.88
C ASP A 122 21.91 -14.22 9.59
N LYS A 123 20.59 -14.47 9.69
CA LYS A 123 19.65 -14.61 8.59
C LYS A 123 19.65 -13.34 7.75
N PHE A 124 19.88 -13.54 6.46
CA PHE A 124 19.70 -12.57 5.40
C PHE A 124 18.19 -12.43 5.10
N TYR A 125 17.70 -11.22 4.91
CA TYR A 125 16.29 -10.92 4.59
C TYR A 125 16.15 -10.16 3.26
#